data_AF-A0A9E3ABB4-F1
#
_entry.id   AF-A0A9E3ABB4-F1
#
_cell.length_a   1.000
_cell.length_b   1.000
_cell.length_c   1.000
_cell.angle_alpha   90.00
_cell.angle_beta   90.00
_cell.angle_gamma   90.00
#
_symmetry.space_group_name_H-M   'P 1'
#
loop_
_entity.id
_entity.type
_entity.pdbx_description
1 polymer ?
#
loop_
_entity_poly.entity_id
_entity_poly.type
_entity_poly.pdbx_seq_one_letter_code
_entity_poly.pdbx_strand_id
1 'polypeptide(L)'
;DVLEKQAAAIRAERDKLKTGLAALRGVTVFPSAANFFLVRVADAARTYEGLRKQGVLVRNLHPGLPQCLRVTVGTPDENRILINALKEAL
;
A
#
# COMPACT_ATOMS: atom_id res chain seq x y z
N ASP A 1 9.65 -26.76 -2.59
CA ASP A 1 9.01 -26.76 -1.25
C ASP A 1 9.07 -25.44 -0.48
N VAL A 2 10.24 -24.84 -0.21
CA VAL A 2 10.32 -23.57 0.56
C VAL A 2 9.80 -22.36 -0.25
N LEU A 3 10.20 -22.25 -1.52
CA LEU A 3 9.81 -21.13 -2.40
C LEU A 3 8.29 -21.10 -2.65
N GLU A 4 7.67 -22.26 -2.81
CA GLU A 4 6.22 -22.38 -3.00
C GLU A 4 5.42 -21.96 -1.75
N LYS A 5 5.90 -22.34 -0.56
CA LYS A 5 5.29 -21.92 0.72
C LYS A 5 5.42 -20.41 0.93
N GLN A 6 6.59 -19.84 0.61
CA GLN A 6 6.79 -18.38 0.67
C GLN A 6 5.92 -17.64 -0.35
N ALA A 7 5.80 -18.16 -1.58
CA ALA A 7 4.91 -17.60 -2.58
C ALA A 7 3.44 -17.63 -2.15
N ALA A 8 2.99 -18.72 -1.52
CA ALA A 8 1.63 -18.82 -0.97
C ALA A 8 1.38 -17.81 0.16
N ALA A 9 2.33 -17.64 1.08
CA ALA A 9 2.23 -16.65 2.16
C ALA A 9 2.17 -15.22 1.62
N ILE A 10 3.02 -14.88 0.63
CA ILE A 10 3.03 -13.57 -0.02
C ILE A 10 1.70 -13.32 -0.74
N ARG A 11 1.12 -14.31 -1.43
CA ARG A 11 -0.20 -14.19 -2.06
C ARG A 11 -1.30 -13.90 -1.04
N ALA A 12 -1.31 -14.62 0.08
CA ALA A 12 -2.28 -14.42 1.15
C ALA A 12 -2.17 -13.01 1.76
N GLU A 13 -0.95 -12.54 2.05
CA GLU A 13 -0.73 -11.20 2.59
C GLU A 13 -1.03 -10.10 1.57
N ARG A 14 -0.74 -10.32 0.28
CA ARG A 14 -1.13 -9.42 -0.80
C ARG A 14 -2.66 -9.26 -0.85
N ASP A 15 -3.41 -10.35 -0.74
CA ASP A 15 -4.87 -10.29 -0.82
C ASP A 15 -5.48 -9.62 0.43
N LYS A 16 -4.89 -9.84 1.62
CA LYS A 16 -5.25 -9.10 2.85
C LYS A 16 -4.97 -7.61 2.73
N LEU A 17 -3.77 -7.24 2.26
CA LEU A 17 -3.40 -5.84 2.06
C LEU A 17 -4.33 -5.18 1.04
N LYS A 18 -4.65 -5.85 -0.08
CA LYS A 18 -5.62 -5.35 -1.06
C LYS A 18 -6.96 -5.03 -0.41
N THR A 19 -7.46 -5.95 0.42
CA THR A 19 -8.74 -5.80 1.12
C THR A 19 -8.70 -4.63 2.09
N GLY A 20 -7.62 -4.49 2.87
CA GLY A 20 -7.42 -3.38 3.80
C GLY A 20 -7.35 -2.03 3.10
N LEU A 21 -6.59 -1.94 2.01
CA LEU A 21 -6.48 -0.72 1.19
C LEU A 21 -7.83 -0.34 0.55
N ALA A 22 -8.58 -1.31 0.04
CA ALA A 22 -9.87 -1.08 -0.60
C ALA A 22 -10.97 -0.64 0.40
N ALA A 23 -10.79 -0.91 1.68
CA ALA A 23 -11.70 -0.46 2.74
C ALA A 23 -11.47 1.02 3.15
N LEU A 24 -10.35 1.63 2.74
CA LEU A 24 -10.04 3.03 3.06
C LEU A 24 -10.85 3.98 2.17
N ARG A 25 -11.57 4.92 2.78
CA ARG A 25 -12.28 5.96 2.04
C ARG A 25 -11.29 6.88 1.32
N GLY A 26 -11.59 7.27 0.09
CA GLY A 26 -10.72 8.13 -0.71
C GLY A 26 -9.52 7.43 -1.34
N VAL A 27 -9.42 6.09 -1.21
CA VAL A 27 -8.38 5.28 -1.85
C VAL A 27 -8.98 4.48 -3.00
N THR A 28 -8.36 4.56 -4.17
CA THR A 28 -8.63 3.65 -5.30
C THR A 28 -7.45 2.70 -5.45
N VAL A 29 -7.68 1.39 -5.31
CA VAL A 29 -6.65 0.35 -5.44
C VAL A 29 -6.69 -0.23 -6.85
N PHE A 30 -5.57 -0.20 -7.57
CA PHE A 30 -5.50 -0.82 -8.89
C PHE A 30 -5.20 -2.34 -8.77
N PRO A 31 -5.73 -3.18 -9.69
CA PRO A 31 -5.37 -4.59 -9.74
C PRO A 31 -3.85 -4.77 -9.85
N SER A 32 -3.30 -5.74 -9.11
CA SER A 32 -1.87 -6.05 -9.15
C SER A 32 -1.64 -7.55 -9.06
N ALA A 33 -0.73 -8.04 -9.92
CA ALA A 33 -0.17 -9.37 -9.83
C ALA A 33 1.24 -9.36 -9.20
N ALA A 34 1.79 -8.19 -8.87
CA ALA A 34 3.14 -8.00 -8.34
C ALA A 34 3.17 -7.98 -6.79
N ASN A 35 4.35 -7.76 -6.23
CA ASN A 35 4.60 -7.55 -4.80
C ASN A 35 4.37 -6.09 -4.34
N PHE A 36 3.54 -5.33 -5.07
CA PHE A 36 3.16 -3.96 -4.72
C PHE A 36 1.76 -3.65 -5.24
N PHE A 37 1.12 -2.66 -4.65
CA PHE A 37 -0.11 -2.05 -5.17
C PHE A 37 0.17 -0.62 -5.61
N LEU A 38 -0.44 -0.25 -6.73
CA LEU A 38 -0.65 1.15 -7.06
C LEU A 38 -1.95 1.58 -6.38
N VAL A 39 -1.93 2.71 -5.69
CA VAL A 39 -3.11 3.33 -5.08
C VAL A 39 -3.22 4.78 -5.52
N ARG A 40 -4.44 5.24 -5.81
CA ARG A 40 -4.73 6.66 -6.02
C ARG A 40 -5.43 7.23 -4.79
N VAL A 41 -5.02 8.42 -4.37
CA VAL A 41 -5.59 9.17 -3.24
C VAL A 41 -6.05 10.55 -3.72
N ALA A 42 -6.61 11.39 -2.83
CA ALA A 42 -7.03 12.74 -3.18
C ALA A 42 -5.82 13.69 -3.38
N ASP A 43 -4.85 13.63 -2.46
CA ASP A 43 -3.63 14.45 -2.46
C ASP A 43 -2.42 13.58 -2.11
N ALA A 44 -1.73 13.07 -3.13
CA ALA A 44 -0.58 12.18 -2.96
C ALA A 44 0.61 12.88 -2.32
N ALA A 45 0.80 14.19 -2.53
CA ALA A 45 1.90 14.91 -1.91
C ALA A 45 1.68 15.02 -0.39
N ARG A 46 0.47 15.41 0.03
CA ARG A 46 0.09 15.48 1.44
C ARG A 46 0.10 14.11 2.11
N THR A 47 -0.53 13.10 1.50
CA THR A 47 -0.56 11.76 2.07
C THR A 47 0.86 11.17 2.18
N TYR A 48 1.72 11.38 1.17
CA TYR A 48 3.11 10.93 1.22
C TYR A 48 3.88 11.55 2.39
N GLU A 49 3.79 12.87 2.59
CA GLU A 49 4.46 13.53 3.72
C GLU A 49 3.88 13.08 5.07
N GLY A 50 2.57 12.84 5.14
CA GLY A 50 1.92 12.28 6.34
C GLY A 50 2.46 10.90 6.70
N LEU A 51 2.60 10.01 5.72
CA LEU A 51 3.20 8.69 5.91
C LEU A 51 4.66 8.78 6.34
N ARG A 52 5.44 9.66 5.70
CA ARG A 52 6.87 9.87 6.01
C ARG A 52 7.07 10.30 7.46
N LYS A 53 6.22 11.20 7.99
CA LYS A 53 6.27 11.64 9.39
C LYS A 53 5.94 10.54 10.39
N GLN A 54 5.16 9.54 9.98
CA GLN A 54 4.84 8.35 10.78
C GLN A 54 5.91 7.25 10.67
N GLY A 55 7.01 7.49 9.94
CA GLY A 55 8.05 6.50 9.69
C GLY A 55 7.67 5.45 8.63
N VAL A 56 6.59 5.66 7.88
CA VAL A 56 6.15 4.76 6.81
C VAL A 56 6.58 5.32 5.45
N LEU A 57 7.54 4.65 4.81
CA LEU A 57 8.04 5.06 3.50
C LEU A 57 7.35 4.29 2.37
N VAL A 58 6.68 5.01 1.48
CA VAL A 58 6.12 4.50 0.23
C VAL A 58 6.77 5.20 -0.96
N ARG A 59 6.49 4.78 -2.20
CA ARG A 59 7.00 5.50 -3.38
C ARG A 59 5.92 6.45 -3.92
N ASN A 60 6.20 7.75 -3.89
CA ASN A 60 5.36 8.75 -4.54
C ASN A 60 5.61 8.73 -6.06
N LEU A 61 4.56 8.55 -6.86
CA LEU A 61 4.63 8.55 -8.32
C LEU A 61 4.01 9.81 -8.94
N HIS A 62 3.41 10.68 -8.12
CA HIS A 62 2.97 12.00 -8.56
C HIS A 62 4.19 12.92 -8.80
N PRO A 63 4.22 13.75 -9.87
CA PRO A 63 3.16 13.99 -10.86
C PRO A 63 3.10 13.02 -12.05
N GLY A 64 4.10 12.16 -12.24
CA GLY A 64 4.17 11.24 -13.39
C GLY A 64 2.97 10.28 -13.51
N LEU A 65 2.37 9.90 -12.38
CA LEU A 65 1.04 9.30 -12.29
C LEU A 65 0.20 10.14 -11.30
N PRO A 66 -0.79 10.91 -11.79
CA PRO A 66 -1.53 11.85 -10.97
C PRO A 66 -2.17 11.20 -9.73
N GLN A 67 -1.85 11.77 -8.56
CA GLN A 67 -2.33 11.37 -7.25
C GLN A 67 -2.08 9.90 -6.88
N CYS A 68 -1.07 9.26 -7.47
CA CYS A 68 -0.76 7.86 -7.22
C CYS A 68 0.46 7.66 -6.30
N LEU A 69 0.32 6.73 -5.36
CA LEU A 69 1.39 6.17 -4.54
C LEU A 69 1.56 4.68 -4.87
N ARG A 70 2.79 4.17 -4.77
CA ARG A 70 3.08 2.74 -4.86
C ARG A 70 3.48 2.21 -3.48
N VAL A 71 2.72 1.24 -2.99
CA VAL A 71 2.94 0.58 -1.71
C VAL A 71 3.41 -0.85 -1.93
N THR A 72 4.47 -1.26 -1.23
CA THR A 72 5.01 -2.62 -1.33
C THR A 72 4.26 -3.54 -0.37
N VAL A 73 4.03 -4.80 -0.78
CA VAL A 73 3.52 -5.84 0.12
C VAL A 73 4.66 -6.24 1.06
N GLY A 74 4.52 -5.95 2.34
CA GLY A 74 5.47 -6.32 3.39
C GLY A 74 5.00 -7.54 4.19
N THR A 75 5.59 -7.70 5.37
CA THR A 75 5.13 -8.63 6.41
C THR A 75 3.74 -8.25 6.93
N PRO A 76 3.02 -9.17 7.62
CA PRO A 76 1.70 -8.87 8.17
C PRO A 76 1.67 -7.63 9.07
N ASP A 77 2.70 -7.44 9.91
CA ASP A 77 2.80 -6.30 10.81
C ASP A 77 3.10 -4.99 10.06
N GLU A 78 4.01 -5.01 9.08
CA GLU A 78 4.25 -3.85 8.21
C GLU A 78 3.01 -3.45 7.42
N ASN A 79 2.25 -4.42 6.90
CA ASN A 79 1.01 -4.18 6.17
C ASN A 79 -0.05 -3.52 7.08
N ARG A 80 -0.16 -3.98 8.34
CA ARG A 80 -1.06 -3.37 9.33
C ARG A 80 -0.66 -1.93 9.66
N ILE A 81 0.63 -1.68 9.88
CA ILE A 81 1.17 -0.34 10.13
C ILE A 81 0.89 0.58 8.94
N LEU A 82 1.14 0.12 7.72
CA LEU A 82 0.86 0.87 6.48
C LEU A 82 -0.63 1.25 6.37
N ILE A 83 -1.55 0.32 6.61
CA ILE A 83 -3.00 0.60 6.52
C ILE A 83 -3.42 1.65 7.54
N ASN A 84 -2.95 1.52 8.80
CA ASN A 84 -3.26 2.48 9.84
C ASN A 84 -2.69 3.86 9.51
N ALA A 85 -1.44 3.92 9.05
CA ALA A 85 -0.80 5.17 8.69
C ALA A 85 -1.47 5.86 7.51
N LEU A 86 -1.91 5.09 6.51
CA LEU A 86 -2.72 5.60 5.40
C LEU A 86 -4.04 6.17 5.91
N LYS A 87 -4.75 5.46 6.80
CA LYS A 87 -6.01 5.94 7.37
C LYS A 87 -5.88 7.29 8.08
N GLU A 88 -4.74 7.56 8.72
CA GLU A 88 -4.46 8.84 9.39
C GLU A 88 -3.96 9.93 8.43
N ALA A 89 -3.33 9.55 7.31
CA ALA A 89 -2.72 10.47 6.35
C ALA A 89 -3.63 10.87 5.17
N LEU A 90 -4.80 10.25 5.03
CA LEU A 90 -5.84 10.57 4.05
C LEU A 90 -6.69 11.75 4.52
#